data_AF-A0A3A4VKF2-F1
#
_entry.id   AF-A0A3A4VKF2-F1
#
_cell.length_a   1.000
_cell.length_b   1.000
_cell.length_c   1.000
_cell.angle_alpha   90.00
_cell.angle_beta   90.00
_cell.angle_gamma   90.00
#
_symmetry.space_group_name_H-M   'P 1'
#
loop_
_entity.id
_entity.type
_entity.pdbx_description
1 polymer ?
#
loop_
_entity_poly.entity_id
_entity_poly.type
_entity_poly.pdbx_seq_one_letter_code
_entity_poly.pdbx_strand_id
1 'polypeptide(L)'
;MKRFFKNIKSDKILFFGFLAALIFIILNLSLVGFFYSKLPPFIPLFNQMPWGEARLGLKEQIFIPIAITFAIFVINIIISSWLYKKTPLVSRIFSITTLLISFFTLLFIIRTIRIMV
;
A
#
# COMPACT_ATOMS: atom_id res chain seq x y z
N MET A 1 6.62 -19.27 -12.48
CA MET A 1 6.95 -17.83 -12.27
C MET A 1 7.37 -17.07 -13.54
N LYS A 2 8.29 -17.57 -14.40
CA LYS A 2 8.77 -16.83 -15.60
C LYS A 2 7.65 -16.28 -16.52
N ARG A 3 6.55 -17.04 -16.68
CA ARG A 3 5.40 -16.62 -17.50
C ARG A 3 4.58 -15.47 -16.89
N PHE A 4 4.56 -15.36 -15.56
CA PHE A 4 3.83 -14.30 -14.85
C PHE A 4 4.50 -12.94 -15.06
N PHE A 5 5.81 -12.88 -14.79
CA PHE A 5 6.59 -11.67 -15.02
C PHE A 5 6.64 -11.24 -16.49
N LYS A 6 6.60 -12.20 -17.42
CA LYS A 6 6.53 -11.88 -18.86
C LYS A 6 5.24 -11.15 -19.23
N ASN A 7 4.09 -11.58 -18.70
CA ASN A 7 2.79 -10.95 -18.97
C ASN A 7 2.69 -9.54 -18.38
N ILE A 8 3.29 -9.32 -17.20
CA ILE A 8 3.30 -7.98 -16.58
C ILE A 8 4.22 -7.04 -17.35
N LYS A 9 5.42 -7.50 -17.73
CA LYS A 9 6.39 -6.70 -18.48
C LYS A 9 5.95 -6.39 -19.91
N SER A 10 5.06 -7.18 -20.50
CA SER A 10 4.56 -6.91 -21.86
C SER A 10 3.64 -5.69 -21.94
N ASP A 11 3.02 -5.30 -20.83
CA ASP A 11 2.15 -4.13 -20.75
C ASP A 11 2.80 -3.04 -19.89
N LYS A 12 3.12 -1.91 -20.53
CA LYS A 12 3.74 -0.77 -19.83
C LYS A 12 2.88 -0.27 -18.67
N ILE A 13 1.55 -0.26 -18.82
CA ILE A 13 0.64 0.24 -17.78
C ILE A 13 0.69 -0.68 -16.55
N LEU A 14 0.67 -2.00 -16.76
CA LEU A 14 0.79 -2.96 -15.66
C LEU A 14 2.15 -2.86 -14.98
N PHE A 15 3.22 -2.84 -15.77
CA PHE A 15 4.58 -2.78 -15.24
C PHE A 15 4.79 -1.52 -14.42
N PHE A 16 4.50 -0.34 -14.97
CA PHE A 16 4.68 0.92 -14.26
C PHE A 16 3.72 1.09 -13.09
N GLY A 17 2.47 0.62 -13.20
CA GLY A 17 1.51 0.72 -12.10
C GLY A 17 1.93 -0.11 -10.89
N PHE A 18 2.34 -1.37 -11.08
CA PHE A 18 2.85 -2.19 -9.98
C PHE A 18 4.22 -1.71 -9.49
N LEU A 19 5.11 -1.24 -10.37
CA LEU A 19 6.41 -0.69 -9.95
C LEU A 19 6.23 0.55 -9.07
N ALA A 20 5.38 1.49 -9.49
CA ALA A 20 5.09 2.69 -8.71
C ALA A 20 4.41 2.35 -7.38
N ALA A 21 3.49 1.37 -7.37
CA ALA A 21 2.88 0.90 -6.13
C ALA A 21 3.92 0.31 -5.15
N LEU A 22 4.87 -0.48 -5.68
CA LEU A 22 5.97 -1.03 -4.88
C LEU A 22 6.87 0.06 -4.30
N ILE A 23 7.18 1.09 -5.09
CA ILE A 23 7.93 2.27 -4.63
C ILE A 23 7.18 2.94 -3.47
N PHE A 24 5.87 3.15 -3.58
CA PHE A 24 5.08 3.73 -2.47
C PHE A 24 5.10 2.84 -1.22
N ILE A 25 5.02 1.52 -1.34
CA ILE A 25 5.11 0.62 -0.18
C ILE A 25 6.48 0.72 0.49
N ILE A 26 7.58 0.79 -0.29
CA ILE A 26 8.94 0.95 0.23
C ILE A 26 9.09 2.32 0.92
N LEU A 27 8.54 3.39 0.33
CA LEU A 27 8.54 4.72 0.94
C LEU A 27 7.77 4.75 2.26
N ASN A 28 6.62 4.07 2.34
CA ASN A 28 5.87 3.90 3.58
C ASN A 28 6.72 3.25 4.68
N LEU A 29 7.38 2.12 4.38
CA LEU A 29 8.26 1.43 5.33
C LEU A 29 9.44 2.31 5.76
N SER A 30 10.04 3.02 4.81
CA SER A 30 11.18 3.90 5.07
C SER A 30 10.80 5.09 5.95
N LEU A 31 9.65 5.72 5.69
CA LEU A 31 9.12 6.82 6.49
C LEU A 31 8.80 6.38 7.92
N VAL A 32 8.07 5.27 8.08
CA VAL A 32 7.78 4.73 9.41
C VAL A 32 9.08 4.40 10.14
N GLY A 33 10.02 3.69 9.49
CA GLY A 33 11.30 3.32 10.09
C GLY A 33 12.12 4.53 10.55
N PHE A 34 12.17 5.60 9.75
CA PHE A 34 12.90 6.82 10.06
C PHE A 34 12.31 7.58 11.27
N PHE A 35 10.97 7.64 11.39
CA PHE A 35 10.29 8.34 12.47
C PHE A 35 9.95 7.46 13.68
N TYR A 36 10.17 6.14 13.60
CA TYR A 36 9.66 5.17 14.57
C TYR A 36 10.06 5.49 16.01
N SER A 37 11.32 5.86 16.25
CA SER A 37 11.82 6.22 17.60
C SER A 37 11.23 7.50 18.17
N LYS A 38 10.63 8.36 17.32
CA LYS A 38 10.00 9.63 17.73
C LYS A 38 8.50 9.50 17.92
N LEU A 39 7.89 8.38 17.51
CA LEU A 39 6.46 8.17 17.65
C LEU A 39 6.10 7.92 19.12
N PRO A 40 5.02 8.55 19.62
CA PRO A 40 4.49 8.23 20.95
C PRO A 40 3.98 6.78 20.98
N PRO A 41 3.84 6.17 22.18
CA PRO A 41 3.34 4.81 22.32
C PRO A 41 1.92 4.61 21.78
N PHE A 42 1.11 5.69 21.71
CA PHE A 42 -0.24 5.68 21.18
C PHE A 42 -0.39 6.68 20.03
N ILE A 43 -0.96 6.25 18.92
CA ILE A 43 -1.10 7.03 17.69
C ILE A 43 -2.52 6.92 17.11
N PRO A 44 -3.09 7.99 16.53
CA PRO A 44 -4.44 7.97 15.98
C PRO A 44 -4.46 7.25 14.63
N LEU A 45 -4.78 5.95 14.66
CA LEU A 45 -4.83 5.11 13.46
C LEU A 45 -6.27 4.89 12.96
N PHE A 46 -7.21 4.79 13.88
CA PHE A 46 -8.57 4.36 13.57
C PHE A 46 -9.52 5.56 13.41
N ASN A 47 -9.36 6.30 12.31
CA ASN A 47 -10.15 7.50 12.02
C ASN A 47 -11.68 7.26 11.93
N GLN A 48 -12.10 6.01 11.77
CA GLN A 48 -13.51 5.61 11.73
C GLN A 48 -14.16 5.52 13.13
N MET A 49 -13.35 5.43 14.20
CA MET A 49 -13.87 5.28 15.57
C MET A 49 -14.29 6.65 16.16
N PRO A 50 -15.13 6.66 17.22
CA PRO A 50 -15.47 7.89 17.94
C PRO A 50 -14.23 8.66 18.38
N TRP A 51 -14.32 9.99 18.45
CA TRP A 51 -13.23 10.82 18.95
C TRP A 51 -12.82 10.42 20.38
N GLY A 52 -11.52 10.49 20.68
CA GLY A 52 -10.95 10.10 21.96
C GLY A 52 -10.10 8.84 21.87
N GLU A 53 -10.01 8.10 22.98
CA GLU A 53 -9.12 6.94 23.14
C GLU A 53 -9.41 5.81 22.15
N ALA A 54 -10.66 5.67 21.69
CA ALA A 54 -11.04 4.65 20.72
C ALA A 54 -10.27 4.78 19.38
N ARG A 55 -9.75 5.95 19.03
CA ARG A 55 -8.94 6.13 17.79
C ARG A 55 -7.49 5.70 17.93
N LEU A 56 -7.02 5.57 19.18
CA LEU A 56 -5.63 5.33 19.48
C LEU A 56 -5.31 3.86 19.27
N GLY A 57 -4.29 3.62 18.46
CA GLY A 57 -3.64 2.33 18.35
C GLY A 57 -2.25 2.39 18.97
N LEU A 58 -1.70 1.22 19.30
CA LEU A 58 -0.31 1.11 19.71
C LEU A 58 0.60 1.54 18.54
N LYS A 59 1.78 2.10 18.84
CA LYS A 59 2.74 2.55 17.81
C LYS A 59 3.08 1.46 16.79
N GLU A 60 3.12 0.19 17.19
CA GLU A 60 3.39 -0.96 16.32
C GLU A 60 2.28 -1.17 15.28
N GLN A 61 1.06 -0.72 15.58
CA GLN A 61 -0.08 -0.86 14.67
C GLN A 61 0.02 0.06 13.45
N ILE A 62 0.98 1.00 13.41
CA ILE A 62 1.26 1.81 12.21
C ILE A 62 1.65 0.96 10.99
N PHE A 63 2.14 -0.26 11.22
CA PHE A 63 2.46 -1.20 10.15
C PHE A 63 1.23 -1.91 9.56
N ILE A 64 0.06 -1.86 10.21
CA ILE A 64 -1.16 -2.54 9.74
C ILE A 64 -1.59 -2.03 8.34
N PRO A 65 -1.74 -0.70 8.11
CA PRO A 65 -2.07 -0.19 6.77
C PRO A 65 -1.04 -0.62 5.70
N ILE A 66 0.24 -0.67 6.06
CA ILE A 66 1.32 -1.06 5.14
C ILE A 66 1.22 -2.56 4.79
N ALA A 67 0.98 -3.41 5.79
CA ALA A 67 0.83 -4.85 5.61
C ALA A 67 -0.40 -5.19 4.76
N ILE A 68 -1.54 -4.52 5.02
CA ILE A 68 -2.77 -4.70 4.22
C ILE A 68 -2.51 -4.29 2.77
N THR A 69 -1.90 -3.14 2.53
CA THR A 69 -1.56 -2.67 1.18
C THR A 69 -0.59 -3.62 0.47
N PHE A 70 0.39 -4.17 1.18
CA PHE A 70 1.30 -5.17 0.61
C PHE A 70 0.57 -6.47 0.26
N ALA A 71 -0.34 -6.95 1.10
CA ALA A 71 -1.16 -8.12 0.80
C ALA A 71 -2.03 -7.89 -0.45
N ILE A 72 -2.70 -6.73 -0.54
CA ILE A 72 -3.49 -6.33 -1.72
C ILE A 72 -2.60 -6.28 -2.97
N PHE A 73 -1.39 -5.72 -2.87
CA PHE A 73 -0.43 -5.70 -3.98
C PHE A 73 -0.08 -7.10 -4.47
N VAL A 74 0.24 -8.04 -3.56
CA VAL A 74 0.58 -9.42 -3.91
C VAL A 74 -0.63 -10.16 -4.53
N ILE A 75 -1.82 -9.99 -3.97
CA ILE A 75 -3.03 -10.60 -4.51
C ILE A 75 -3.34 -10.06 -5.91
N ASN A 76 -3.31 -8.73 -6.07
CA ASN A 76 -3.66 -8.08 -7.33
C ASN A 76 -2.64 -8.37 -8.44
N ILE A 77 -1.34 -8.50 -8.14
CA ILE A 77 -0.35 -8.87 -9.16
C ILE A 77 -0.55 -10.30 -9.66
N ILE A 78 -0.93 -11.23 -8.77
CA ILE A 78 -1.25 -12.62 -9.12
C ILE A 78 -2.51 -12.66 -9.99
N ILE A 79 -3.59 -12.01 -9.56
CA ILE A 79 -4.87 -11.96 -10.29
C ILE A 79 -4.69 -11.29 -11.66
N SER A 80 -4.01 -10.14 -11.70
CA SER A 80 -3.73 -9.39 -12.94
C SER A 80 -2.95 -10.25 -13.93
N SER A 81 -1.92 -10.98 -13.48
CA SER A 81 -1.17 -11.87 -14.37
C SER A 81 -1.99 -13.05 -14.90
N TRP A 82 -2.97 -13.55 -14.15
CA TRP A 82 -3.86 -14.63 -14.59
C TRP A 82 -4.91 -14.13 -15.58
N LEU A 83 -5.49 -12.95 -15.32
CA LEU A 83 -6.52 -12.34 -16.16
C LEU A 83 -5.97 -11.69 -17.43
N TYR A 84 -4.68 -11.35 -17.49
CA TYR A 84 -4.10 -10.60 -18.62
C TYR A 84 -4.39 -11.22 -19.98
N LYS A 85 -4.37 -12.55 -20.08
CA LYS A 85 -4.65 -13.26 -21.33
C LYS A 85 -6.12 -13.30 -21.73
N LYS A 86 -7.03 -13.15 -20.76
CA LYS A 86 -8.48 -13.19 -20.97
C LYS A 86 -9.01 -11.78 -21.24
N THR A 87 -8.66 -10.85 -20.37
CA THR A 87 -9.15 -9.47 -20.36
C THR A 87 -8.05 -8.51 -19.89
N PRO A 88 -7.23 -7.97 -20.82
CA PRO A 88 -6.15 -7.02 -20.48
C PRO A 88 -6.65 -5.78 -19.75
N LEU A 89 -7.85 -5.28 -20.08
CA LEU A 89 -8.46 -4.12 -19.43
C LEU A 89 -8.67 -4.33 -17.93
N VAL A 90 -9.23 -5.48 -17.54
CA VAL A 90 -9.46 -5.82 -16.12
C VAL A 90 -8.14 -5.91 -15.38
N SER A 91 -7.11 -6.47 -16.01
CA SER A 91 -5.77 -6.57 -15.43
C SER A 91 -5.16 -5.20 -15.15
N ARG A 92 -5.39 -4.22 -16.05
CA ARG A 92 -4.97 -2.82 -15.86
C ARG A 92 -5.73 -2.14 -14.73
N ILE A 93 -7.02 -2.42 -14.57
CA ILE A 93 -7.82 -1.92 -13.43
C ILE A 93 -7.18 -2.37 -12.11
N PHE A 94 -6.82 -3.66 -11.97
CA PHE A 94 -6.13 -4.17 -10.78
C PHE A 94 -4.79 -3.45 -10.50
N SER A 95 -4.03 -3.13 -11.55
CA SER A 95 -2.77 -2.37 -11.39
C SER A 95 -3.03 -0.95 -10.91
N ILE A 96 -4.02 -0.25 -11.47
CA ILE A 96 -4.37 1.13 -11.11
C ILE A 96 -4.96 1.19 -9.70
N THR A 97 -5.84 0.26 -9.33
CA THR A 97 -6.40 0.21 -7.97
C THR A 97 -5.32 -0.04 -6.93
N THR A 98 -4.36 -0.93 -7.22
CA THR A 98 -3.20 -1.17 -6.35
C THR A 98 -2.35 0.08 -6.18
N LEU A 99 -2.10 0.81 -7.28
CA LEU A 99 -1.38 2.08 -7.24
C LEU A 99 -2.10 3.10 -6.36
N LEU A 100 -3.41 3.30 -6.56
CA LEU A 100 -4.20 4.24 -5.76
C LEU A 100 -4.23 3.88 -4.27
N ILE A 101 -4.41 2.60 -3.94
CA ILE A 101 -4.40 2.13 -2.54
C ILE A 101 -3.04 2.44 -1.91
N SER A 102 -1.93 2.10 -2.58
CA SER A 102 -0.58 2.36 -2.04
C SER A 102 -0.28 3.85 -1.88
N PHE A 103 -0.77 4.69 -2.80
CA PHE A 103 -0.67 6.15 -2.70
C PHE A 103 -1.48 6.70 -1.53
N PHE A 104 -2.71 6.24 -1.33
CA PHE A 104 -3.53 6.68 -0.19
C PHE A 104 -2.96 6.20 1.14
N THR A 105 -2.36 5.00 1.20
CA THR A 105 -1.61 4.56 2.39
C THR A 105 -0.45 5.49 2.69
N LEU A 106 0.30 5.93 1.67
CA LEU A 106 1.38 6.90 1.85
C LEU A 106 0.88 8.23 2.43
N LEU A 107 -0.21 8.78 1.87
CA LEU A 107 -0.82 10.00 2.38
C LEU A 107 -1.31 9.84 3.82
N PHE A 108 -1.90 8.69 4.15
CA PHE A 108 -2.31 8.35 5.51
C PHE A 108 -1.12 8.34 6.47
N ILE A 109 -0.04 7.63 6.14
CA ILE A 109 1.17 7.55 6.98
C ILE A 109 1.81 8.92 7.18
N ILE A 110 1.97 9.71 6.11
CA ILE A 110 2.51 11.09 6.19
C ILE A 110 1.66 11.92 7.15
N ARG A 111 0.33 11.87 7.02
CA ARG A 111 -0.58 12.62 7.90
C ARG A 111 -0.46 12.17 9.34
N THR A 112 -0.46 10.87 9.61
CA THR A 112 -0.34 10.33 10.97
C THR A 112 0.97 10.74 11.64
N ILE A 113 2.10 10.66 10.92
CA ILE A 113 3.40 11.08 11.44
C ILE A 113 3.40 12.59 11.73
N ARG A 114 2.92 13.42 10.79
CA ARG A 114 2.91 14.89 10.94
C ARG A 114 2.07 15.40 12.11
N ILE A 115 1.05 14.66 12.53
CA ILE A 115 0.22 15.06 13.68
C ILE A 115 0.94 14.73 15.01
N MET A 116 1.86 13.77 15.00
CA MET A 116 2.54 13.24 16.20
C MET A 116 3.95 13.81 16.43
N VAL A 117 4.65 14.19 15.35
CA VAL A 117 6.02 14.71 15.34
C VAL A 117 6.01 16.13 14.77
#